data_AF-A0A7C9CXP5-F1
#
_entry.id   AF-A0A7C9CXP5-F1
#
_cell.length_a   1.000
_cell.length_b   1.000
_cell.length_c   1.000
_cell.angle_alpha   90.00
_cell.angle_beta   90.00
_cell.angle_gamma   90.00
#
_symmetry.space_group_name_H-M   'P 1'
#
loop_
_entity.id
_entity.type
_entity.pdbx_description
1 polymer ?
#
loop_
_entity_poly.entity_id
_entity_poly.type
_entity_poly.pdbx_seq_one_letter_code
_entity_poly.pdbx_strand_id
1 'polypeptide(L)'
;MDPAPTSVPESTFGLKERCAAVDTMSFVARVLHRSKPHLQSMLLQNNPAIVEDFFVNLVDTVPDLTEHIHRRTARLLLHIDGFIDRIANAKWEVKELGLEHNGYVDLLLEDFKHYRTRLAHGDLYKEVQEQLLDYGVEHVAVTLVEGLSRVKRCTDEGRALMSLDLQVLINGLQHIVLKDVKPKLQVVETFIKVRTGYAV
;
A
#
# COMPACT_ATOMS: atom_id res chain seq x y z
N MET A 1 8.48 -42.91 -11.47
CA MET A 1 9.18 -41.78 -10.84
C MET A 1 8.28 -40.59 -11.05
N ASP A 2 7.36 -40.37 -10.12
CA ASP A 2 6.38 -39.28 -10.22
C ASP A 2 7.06 -37.97 -9.82
N PRO A 3 6.81 -36.85 -10.54
CA PRO A 3 7.32 -35.55 -10.13
C PRO A 3 6.56 -35.11 -8.87
N ALA A 4 7.32 -34.68 -7.85
CA ALA A 4 6.76 -34.09 -6.65
C ALA A 4 5.98 -32.81 -6.98
N PRO A 5 4.80 -32.57 -6.39
CA PRO A 5 4.10 -31.31 -6.55
C PRO A 5 4.82 -30.24 -5.71
N THR A 6 5.65 -29.43 -6.35
CA THR A 6 6.10 -28.13 -5.80
C THR A 6 5.02 -27.08 -6.07
N SER A 7 4.00 -27.05 -5.23
CA SER A 7 3.28 -25.81 -4.95
C SER A 7 3.40 -25.55 -3.46
N VAL A 8 4.28 -24.61 -3.10
CA VAL A 8 4.24 -24.01 -1.77
C VAL A 8 2.83 -23.41 -1.65
N PRO A 9 2.01 -23.78 -0.66
CA PRO A 9 0.70 -23.17 -0.51
C PRO A 9 0.92 -21.66 -0.41
N GLU A 10 0.35 -20.90 -1.35
CA GLU A 10 0.41 -19.45 -1.31
C GLU A 10 -0.12 -19.01 0.06
N SER A 11 0.78 -18.55 0.93
CA SER A 11 0.41 -18.12 2.25
C SER A 11 -0.54 -16.93 2.10
N THR A 12 -1.78 -17.10 2.53
CA THR A 12 -2.76 -16.01 2.58
C THR A 12 -2.46 -15.06 3.74
N PHE A 13 -1.39 -15.29 4.51
CA PHE A 13 -0.95 -14.48 5.65
C PHE A 13 -2.05 -14.19 6.68
N GLY A 14 -3.01 -15.11 6.80
CA GLY A 14 -4.18 -14.94 7.67
C GLY A 14 -5.09 -13.79 7.25
N LEU A 15 -5.25 -13.57 5.93
CA LEU A 15 -6.04 -12.47 5.36
C LEU A 15 -7.46 -12.43 5.95
N LYS A 16 -8.15 -13.57 6.01
CA LYS A 16 -9.52 -13.66 6.53
C LYS A 16 -9.57 -13.33 8.02
N GLU A 17 -8.64 -13.87 8.80
CA GLU A 17 -8.53 -13.66 10.24
C GLU A 17 -8.26 -12.20 10.57
N ARG A 18 -7.40 -11.53 9.80
CA ARG A 18 -7.10 -10.11 9.94
C ARG A 18 -8.31 -9.23 9.62
N CYS A 19 -9.01 -9.50 8.52
CA CYS A 19 -10.24 -8.77 8.17
C CYS A 19 -11.33 -8.98 9.23
N ALA A 20 -11.55 -10.22 9.67
CA ALA A 20 -12.52 -10.53 10.73
C ALA A 20 -12.17 -9.83 12.06
N ALA A 21 -10.88 -9.76 12.41
CA ALA A 21 -10.42 -9.04 13.59
C ALA A 21 -10.71 -7.54 13.49
N VAL A 22 -10.40 -6.92 12.35
CA VAL A 22 -10.68 -5.50 12.07
C VAL A 22 -12.18 -5.21 12.14
N ASP A 23 -13.01 -6.04 11.52
CA ASP A 23 -14.47 -5.89 11.53
C ASP A 23 -15.04 -5.98 12.95
N THR A 24 -14.53 -6.94 13.73
CA THR A 24 -14.93 -7.14 15.13
C THR A 24 -14.53 -5.95 15.99
N MET A 25 -13.29 -5.48 15.87
CA MET A 25 -12.80 -4.32 16.62
C MET A 25 -13.61 -3.07 16.28
N SER A 26 -13.86 -2.83 15.00
CA SER A 26 -14.66 -1.70 14.52
C SER A 26 -16.11 -1.79 15.03
N PHE A 27 -16.68 -3.00 15.08
CA PHE A 27 -18.01 -3.22 15.63
C PHE A 27 -18.05 -2.92 17.13
N VAL A 28 -17.11 -3.44 17.91
CA VAL A 28 -17.02 -3.20 19.36
C VAL A 28 -16.86 -1.70 19.64
N ALA A 29 -16.00 -1.00 18.90
CA ALA A 29 -15.83 0.45 19.03
C ALA A 29 -17.13 1.21 18.79
N ARG A 30 -17.89 0.87 17.74
CA ARG A 30 -19.20 1.48 17.47
C ARG A 30 -20.22 1.21 18.58
N VAL A 31 -20.22 0.00 19.14
CA VAL A 31 -21.09 -0.35 20.28
C VAL A 31 -20.70 0.50 21.50
N LEU A 32 -19.42 0.58 21.83
CA LEU A 32 -18.92 1.41 22.93
C LEU A 32 -19.32 2.88 22.74
N HIS A 33 -19.16 3.45 21.55
CA HIS A 33 -19.58 4.82 21.26
C HIS A 33 -21.07 5.06 21.51
N ARG A 34 -21.93 4.12 21.08
CA ARG A 34 -23.39 4.21 21.36
C ARG A 34 -23.69 4.12 22.86
N SER A 35 -22.88 3.37 23.60
CA SER A 35 -23.00 3.23 25.05
C SER A 35 -22.38 4.40 25.85
N LYS A 36 -21.57 5.27 25.22
CA LYS A 36 -20.84 6.37 25.90
C LYS A 36 -21.72 7.23 26.82
N PRO A 37 -22.91 7.72 26.42
CA PRO A 37 -23.74 8.55 27.29
C PRO A 37 -24.24 7.80 28.53
N HIS A 38 -24.53 6.50 28.38
CA HIS A 38 -24.97 5.66 29.50
C HIS A 38 -23.83 5.37 30.46
N LEU A 39 -22.65 5.04 29.94
CA LEU A 39 -21.43 4.84 30.74
C LEU A 39 -21.05 6.12 31.49
N GLN A 40 -21.15 7.28 30.85
CA GLN A 40 -20.97 8.58 31.49
C GLN A 40 -21.98 8.73 32.64
N SER A 41 -23.29 8.61 32.39
CA SER A 41 -24.32 8.72 33.43
C SER A 41 -24.08 7.82 34.66
N MET A 42 -23.64 6.57 34.44
CA MET A 42 -23.36 5.63 35.53
C MET A 42 -22.06 5.91 36.30
N LEU A 43 -21.02 6.41 35.64
CA LEU A 43 -19.67 6.54 36.20
C LEU A 43 -19.30 7.98 36.59
N LEU A 44 -20.11 8.97 36.18
CA LEU A 44 -19.93 10.40 36.44
C LEU A 44 -19.79 10.74 37.94
N GLN A 45 -20.34 9.92 38.84
CA GLN A 45 -20.29 10.21 40.28
C GLN A 45 -18.88 10.06 40.89
N ASN A 46 -17.98 9.33 40.24
CA ASN A 46 -16.67 9.00 40.82
C ASN A 46 -15.49 9.69 40.11
N ASN A 47 -15.49 9.78 38.77
CA ASN A 47 -14.47 10.51 38.02
C ASN A 47 -14.86 10.72 36.54
N PRO A 48 -15.38 11.90 36.15
CA PRO A 48 -15.83 12.16 34.77
C PRO A 48 -14.72 12.01 33.72
N ALA A 49 -13.46 12.27 34.08
CA ALA A 49 -12.33 12.25 33.16
C ALA A 49 -11.98 10.83 32.68
N ILE A 50 -12.17 9.80 33.53
CA ILE A 50 -11.77 8.42 33.20
C ILE A 50 -12.53 7.89 31.97
N VAL A 51 -13.83 8.18 31.87
CA VAL A 51 -14.64 7.74 30.73
C VAL A 51 -14.16 8.46 29.48
N GLU A 52 -13.94 9.77 29.56
CA GLU A 52 -13.47 10.54 28.40
C GLU A 52 -12.09 10.06 27.92
N ASP A 53 -11.15 9.88 28.83
CA ASP A 53 -9.81 9.38 28.54
C ASP A 53 -9.84 7.98 27.93
N PHE A 54 -10.74 7.10 28.38
CA PHE A 54 -10.92 5.77 27.79
C PHE A 54 -11.36 5.84 26.33
N PHE A 55 -12.32 6.71 26.01
CA PHE A 55 -12.76 6.86 24.63
C PHE A 55 -11.66 7.46 23.76
N VAL A 56 -11.07 8.58 24.18
CA VAL A 56 -10.04 9.29 23.42
C VAL A 56 -8.80 8.42 23.18
N ASN A 57 -8.31 7.73 24.20
CA ASN A 57 -7.02 7.01 24.10
C ASN A 57 -7.15 5.56 23.63
N LEU A 58 -8.36 4.98 23.61
CA LEU A 58 -8.56 3.59 23.21
C LEU A 58 -9.57 3.46 22.09
N VAL A 59 -10.83 3.83 22.32
CA VAL A 59 -11.92 3.60 21.36
C VAL A 59 -11.71 4.39 20.08
N ASP A 60 -11.33 5.65 20.20
CA ASP A 60 -11.16 6.59 19.10
C ASP A 60 -9.91 6.25 18.25
N THR A 61 -9.01 5.38 18.76
CA THR A 61 -7.81 4.92 18.05
C THR A 61 -8.06 3.70 17.15
N VAL A 62 -9.23 3.05 17.27
CA VAL A 62 -9.57 1.84 16.50
C VAL A 62 -9.55 2.06 14.98
N PRO A 63 -10.00 3.20 14.42
CA PRO A 63 -9.85 3.49 12.98
C PRO A 63 -8.40 3.49 12.52
N ASP A 64 -7.49 4.10 13.28
CA ASP A 64 -6.06 4.18 12.93
C ASP A 64 -5.41 2.79 12.96
N LEU A 65 -5.75 1.99 13.98
CA LEU A 65 -5.27 0.61 14.07
C LEU A 65 -5.82 -0.27 12.94
N THR A 66 -7.09 -0.08 12.58
CA THR A 66 -7.74 -0.75 11.44
C THR A 66 -7.02 -0.43 10.14
N GLU A 67 -6.76 0.84 9.88
CA GLU A 67 -5.98 1.28 8.72
C GLU A 67 -4.58 0.66 8.74
N HIS A 68 -3.89 0.67 9.88
CA HIS A 68 -2.56 0.09 10.01
C HIS A 68 -2.54 -1.42 9.68
N ILE A 69 -3.52 -2.17 10.19
CA ILE A 69 -3.64 -3.62 9.92
C ILE A 69 -3.88 -3.87 8.43
N HIS A 70 -4.78 -3.13 7.78
CA HIS A 70 -5.03 -3.27 6.35
C HIS A 70 -3.81 -2.88 5.51
N ARG A 71 -3.15 -1.76 5.81
CA ARG A 71 -1.92 -1.35 5.11
C ARG A 71 -0.82 -2.41 5.26
N ARG A 72 -0.64 -2.97 6.46
CA ARG A 72 0.33 -4.05 6.68
C ARG A 72 -0.04 -5.31 5.90
N THR A 73 -1.33 -5.63 5.83
CA THR A 73 -1.84 -6.80 5.10
C THR A 73 -1.60 -6.65 3.59
N ALA A 74 -1.84 -5.46 3.05
CA ALA A 74 -1.54 -5.15 1.65
C ALA A 74 -0.05 -5.35 1.33
N ARG A 75 0.87 -4.88 2.19
CA ARG A 75 2.33 -5.07 2.01
C ARG A 75 2.77 -6.55 2.09
N LEU A 76 2.20 -7.32 3.01
CA LEU A 76 2.53 -8.75 3.13
C LEU A 76 2.08 -9.54 1.90
N LEU A 77 0.92 -9.19 1.35
CA LEU A 77 0.40 -9.84 0.15
C LEU A 77 1.15 -9.37 -1.10
N LEU A 78 1.27 -8.05 -1.31
CA LEU A 78 2.02 -7.45 -2.42
C LEU A 78 3.51 -7.36 -2.06
N HIS A 79 4.22 -8.48 -2.14
CA HIS A 79 5.62 -8.58 -1.76
C HIS A 79 6.56 -8.00 -2.84
N ILE A 80 6.67 -6.67 -2.85
CA ILE A 80 7.46 -5.90 -3.85
C ILE A 80 8.71 -5.25 -3.27
N ASP A 81 9.11 -5.58 -2.04
CA ASP A 81 10.30 -4.97 -1.40
C ASP A 81 11.59 -5.17 -2.23
N GLY A 82 11.69 -6.27 -2.97
CA GLY A 82 12.82 -6.54 -3.88
C GLY A 82 12.91 -5.59 -5.08
N PHE A 83 11.87 -4.82 -5.39
CA PHE A 83 11.90 -3.83 -6.47
C PHE A 83 12.75 -2.60 -6.12
N ILE A 84 12.93 -2.30 -4.84
CA ILE A 84 13.75 -1.17 -4.39
C ILE A 84 15.15 -1.27 -5.01
N ASP A 85 15.79 -2.45 -4.90
CA ASP A 85 17.13 -2.65 -5.45
C ASP A 85 17.12 -2.75 -6.98
N ARG A 86 16.06 -3.28 -7.59
CA ARG A 86 15.92 -3.32 -9.06
C ARG A 86 15.85 -1.91 -9.66
N ILE A 87 15.08 -1.03 -9.03
CA ILE A 87 14.95 0.38 -9.42
C ILE A 87 16.27 1.10 -9.18
N ALA A 88 16.88 0.93 -8.01
CA ALA A 88 18.14 1.59 -7.66
C ALA A 88 19.29 1.24 -8.63
N ASN A 89 19.32 0.00 -9.12
CA ASN A 89 20.37 -0.52 -10.00
C ASN A 89 20.03 -0.42 -11.50
N ALA A 90 18.87 0.12 -11.87
CA ALA A 90 18.54 0.39 -13.28
C ALA A 90 19.50 1.44 -13.87
N LYS A 91 19.59 1.47 -15.21
CA LYS A 91 20.53 2.36 -15.91
C LYS A 91 19.93 3.76 -16.05
N TRP A 92 20.25 4.64 -15.11
CA TRP A 92 19.76 6.03 -15.09
C TRP A 92 20.72 7.05 -15.71
N GLU A 93 21.92 6.63 -16.12
CA GLU A 93 22.88 7.45 -16.89
C GLU A 93 22.71 7.13 -18.38
N VAL A 94 21.65 7.70 -18.96
CA VAL A 94 21.25 7.47 -20.36
C VAL A 94 21.66 8.67 -21.20
N LYS A 95 22.17 8.44 -22.42
CA LYS A 95 22.57 9.51 -23.35
C LYS A 95 21.42 10.04 -24.19
N GLU A 96 20.52 9.15 -24.59
CA GLU A 96 19.36 9.46 -25.43
C GLU A 96 18.15 8.68 -24.92
N LEU A 97 17.01 9.35 -24.80
CA LEU A 97 15.76 8.71 -24.39
C LEU A 97 15.26 7.80 -25.51
N GLY A 98 15.18 6.50 -25.23
CA GLY A 98 14.50 5.53 -26.08
C GLY A 98 12.98 5.59 -25.95
N LEU A 99 12.29 4.65 -26.59
CA LEU A 99 10.82 4.50 -26.51
C LEU A 99 10.37 3.49 -25.45
N GLU A 100 11.30 2.76 -24.85
CA GLU A 100 11.03 1.65 -23.93
C GLU A 100 11.20 2.08 -22.47
N HIS A 101 10.30 1.61 -21.62
CA HIS A 101 10.41 1.69 -20.17
C HIS A 101 11.31 0.58 -19.62
N ASN A 102 11.77 0.72 -18.38
CA ASN A 102 12.53 -0.33 -17.71
C ASN A 102 11.67 -1.56 -17.39
N GLY A 103 12.20 -2.77 -17.64
CA GLY A 103 11.45 -4.03 -17.45
C GLY A 103 10.94 -4.31 -16.03
N TYR A 104 11.39 -3.58 -15.00
CA TYR A 104 10.78 -3.68 -13.67
C TYR A 104 9.31 -3.21 -13.67
N VAL A 105 8.92 -2.31 -14.57
CA VAL A 105 7.54 -1.80 -14.66
C VAL A 105 6.59 -2.94 -15.01
N ASP A 106 6.93 -3.78 -16.00
CA ASP A 106 6.10 -4.92 -16.40
C ASP A 106 5.98 -5.96 -15.29
N LEU A 107 7.11 -6.28 -14.65
CA LEU A 107 7.14 -7.21 -13.52
C LEU A 107 6.28 -6.70 -12.35
N LEU A 108 6.35 -5.40 -12.05
CA LEU A 108 5.56 -4.83 -10.97
C LEU A 108 4.06 -4.81 -11.31
N LEU A 109 3.70 -4.56 -12.57
CA LEU A 109 2.31 -4.70 -13.04
C LEU A 109 1.81 -6.14 -12.97
N GLU A 110 2.66 -7.12 -13.28
CA GLU A 110 2.35 -8.54 -13.16
C GLU A 110 2.12 -8.96 -11.70
N ASP A 111 3.02 -8.61 -10.79
CA ASP A 111 2.87 -8.86 -9.35
C ASP A 111 1.59 -8.19 -8.79
N PHE A 112 1.27 -7.00 -9.26
CA PHE A 112 0.04 -6.31 -8.87
C PHE A 112 -1.23 -7.02 -9.39
N LYS A 113 -1.20 -7.58 -10.61
CA LYS A 113 -2.30 -8.42 -11.11
C LYS A 113 -2.46 -9.68 -10.27
N HIS A 114 -1.38 -10.36 -9.92
CA HIS A 114 -1.42 -11.53 -9.03
C HIS A 114 -1.95 -11.18 -7.65
N TYR A 115 -1.54 -10.03 -7.10
CA TYR A 115 -2.09 -9.50 -5.86
C TYR A 115 -3.61 -9.31 -5.93
N ARG A 116 -4.13 -8.64 -6.98
CA ARG A 116 -5.57 -8.49 -7.19
C ARG A 116 -6.29 -9.84 -7.26
N THR A 117 -5.73 -10.79 -8.01
CA THR A 117 -6.30 -12.13 -8.14
C THR A 117 -6.38 -12.83 -6.78
N ARG A 118 -5.36 -12.75 -5.93
CA ARG A 118 -5.39 -13.32 -4.58
C ARG A 118 -6.45 -12.66 -3.69
N LEU A 119 -6.63 -11.34 -3.78
CA LEU A 119 -7.72 -10.66 -3.05
C LEU A 119 -9.10 -11.15 -3.49
N ALA A 120 -9.31 -11.33 -4.80
CA ALA A 120 -10.58 -11.81 -5.34
C ALA A 120 -10.93 -13.24 -4.89
N HIS A 121 -9.92 -14.12 -4.76
CA HIS A 121 -10.09 -15.47 -4.22
C HIS A 121 -10.10 -15.52 -2.68
N GLY A 122 -9.81 -14.40 -2.02
CA GLY A 122 -9.73 -14.29 -0.57
C GLY A 122 -11.09 -14.32 0.14
N ASP A 123 -12.20 -14.38 -0.60
CA ASP A 123 -13.57 -14.42 -0.06
C ASP A 123 -13.82 -13.27 0.94
N LEU A 124 -13.41 -12.07 0.49
CA LEU A 124 -13.54 -10.82 1.22
C LEU A 124 -14.70 -10.00 0.64
N TYR A 125 -15.30 -9.13 1.47
CA TYR A 125 -16.21 -8.10 0.99
C TYR A 125 -15.51 -7.22 -0.07
N LYS A 126 -16.26 -6.83 -1.10
CA LYS A 126 -15.73 -6.09 -2.25
C LYS A 126 -15.08 -4.77 -1.82
N GLU A 127 -15.67 -4.09 -0.85
CA GLU A 127 -15.19 -2.84 -0.29
C GLU A 127 -13.80 -3.00 0.34
N VAL A 128 -13.57 -4.11 1.06
CA VAL A 128 -12.27 -4.45 1.66
C VAL A 128 -11.25 -4.79 0.58
N GLN A 129 -11.64 -5.53 -0.46
CA GLN A 129 -10.75 -5.80 -1.60
C GLN A 129 -10.31 -4.49 -2.28
N GLU A 130 -11.24 -3.59 -2.55
CA GLU A 130 -10.94 -2.28 -3.15
C GLU A 130 -10.05 -1.41 -2.26
N GLN A 131 -10.26 -1.46 -0.94
CA GLN A 131 -9.41 -0.75 0.03
C GLN A 131 -8.00 -1.34 0.08
N LEU A 132 -7.86 -2.66 0.04
CA LEU A 132 -6.55 -3.32 0.02
C LEU A 132 -5.79 -3.03 -1.29
N LEU A 133 -6.48 -3.03 -2.45
CA LEU A 133 -5.88 -2.57 -3.71
C LEU A 133 -5.37 -1.14 -3.61
N ASP A 134 -6.12 -0.26 -2.96
CA ASP A 134 -5.77 1.13 -2.74
C ASP A 134 -4.47 1.28 -1.92
N TYR A 135 -4.34 0.52 -0.83
CA TYR A 135 -3.10 0.44 -0.05
C TYR A 135 -1.95 -0.23 -0.82
N GLY A 136 -2.25 -1.15 -1.74
CA GLY A 136 -1.27 -1.72 -2.65
C GLY A 136 -0.64 -0.64 -3.54
N VAL A 137 -1.45 0.27 -4.11
CA VAL A 137 -0.93 1.39 -4.93
C VAL A 137 -0.07 2.33 -4.08
N GLU A 138 -0.47 2.60 -2.83
CA GLU A 138 0.34 3.39 -1.89
C GLU A 138 1.70 2.70 -1.62
N HIS A 139 1.70 1.38 -1.45
CA HIS A 139 2.94 0.62 -1.27
C HIS A 139 3.86 0.69 -2.50
N VAL A 140 3.30 0.64 -3.71
CA VAL A 140 4.04 0.86 -4.96
C VAL A 140 4.68 2.25 -4.97
N ALA A 141 3.94 3.29 -4.61
CA ALA A 141 4.46 4.67 -4.56
C ALA A 141 5.66 4.78 -3.60
N VAL A 142 5.55 4.22 -2.39
CA VAL A 142 6.64 4.18 -1.41
C VAL A 142 7.85 3.41 -1.95
N THR A 143 7.63 2.26 -2.58
CA THR A 143 8.69 1.41 -3.16
C THR A 143 9.45 2.14 -4.27
N LEU A 144 8.73 2.87 -5.13
CA LEU A 144 9.33 3.69 -6.18
C LEU A 144 10.18 4.82 -5.60
N VAL A 145 9.64 5.59 -4.65
CA VAL A 145 10.40 6.68 -4.01
C VAL A 145 11.66 6.15 -3.33
N GLU A 146 11.55 5.04 -2.61
CA GLU A 146 12.69 4.41 -1.93
C GLU A 146 13.74 3.86 -2.92
N GLY A 147 13.32 3.25 -4.02
CA GLY A 147 14.25 2.80 -5.07
C GLY A 147 14.94 3.97 -5.76
N LEU A 148 14.19 5.01 -6.12
CA LEU A 148 14.69 6.20 -6.80
C LEU A 148 15.59 7.07 -5.89
N SER A 149 15.35 7.07 -4.58
CA SER A 149 16.21 7.79 -3.61
C SER A 149 17.62 7.21 -3.52
N ARG A 150 17.76 5.90 -3.77
CA ARG A 150 19.04 5.19 -3.76
C ARG A 150 19.86 5.35 -5.04
N VAL A 151 19.26 5.88 -6.11
CA VAL A 151 19.96 6.18 -7.36
C VAL A 151 21.00 7.27 -7.08
N LYS A 152 22.28 6.99 -7.37
CA LYS A 152 23.38 7.92 -7.10
C LYS A 152 23.54 8.98 -8.19
N ARG A 153 23.50 8.55 -9.45
CA ARG A 153 23.70 9.42 -10.62
C ARG A 153 22.57 9.21 -11.62
N CYS A 154 22.09 10.30 -12.20
CA CYS A 154 20.98 10.29 -13.13
C CYS A 154 21.12 11.48 -14.09
N THR A 155 21.10 11.21 -15.40
CA THR A 155 21.11 12.24 -16.44
C THR A 155 19.73 12.85 -16.61
N ASP A 156 19.63 13.93 -17.40
CA ASP A 156 18.35 14.54 -17.75
C ASP A 156 17.46 13.56 -18.51
N GLU A 157 18.03 12.80 -19.45
CA GLU A 157 17.38 11.72 -20.18
C GLU A 157 17.00 10.56 -19.24
N GLY A 158 17.84 10.27 -18.24
CA GLY A 158 17.52 9.30 -17.19
C GLY A 158 16.29 9.70 -16.36
N ARG A 159 16.12 10.99 -16.04
CA ARG A 159 14.91 11.49 -15.36
C ARG A 159 13.69 11.45 -16.28
N ALA A 160 13.86 11.73 -17.56
CA ALA A 160 12.79 11.56 -18.54
C ALA A 160 12.37 10.08 -18.62
N LEU A 161 13.32 9.13 -18.55
CA LEU A 161 13.05 7.70 -18.44
C LEU A 161 12.30 7.34 -17.14
N MET A 162 12.69 7.89 -15.98
CA MET A 162 11.92 7.70 -14.72
C MET A 162 10.46 8.16 -14.88
N SER A 163 10.24 9.26 -15.59
CA SER A 163 8.91 9.79 -15.86
C SER A 163 8.12 8.90 -16.83
N LEU A 164 8.79 8.35 -17.85
CA LEU A 164 8.20 7.37 -18.77
C LEU A 164 7.79 6.10 -18.02
N ASP A 165 8.68 5.54 -17.20
CA ASP A 165 8.41 4.36 -16.38
C ASP A 165 7.17 4.58 -15.48
N LEU A 166 7.10 5.74 -14.80
CA LEU A 166 5.97 6.09 -13.95
C LEU A 166 4.67 6.23 -14.75
N GLN A 167 4.70 6.83 -15.95
CA GLN A 167 3.52 6.97 -16.79
C GLN A 167 2.98 5.62 -17.29
N VAL A 168 3.87 4.75 -17.76
CA VAL A 168 3.49 3.38 -18.17
C VAL A 168 2.88 2.63 -16.99
N LEU A 169 3.50 2.75 -15.81
CA LEU A 169 2.99 2.12 -14.60
C LEU A 169 1.62 2.66 -14.17
N ILE A 170 1.41 3.97 -14.17
CA ILE A 170 0.11 4.61 -13.88
C ILE A 170 -0.96 4.05 -14.82
N ASN A 171 -0.69 4.03 -16.12
CA ASN A 171 -1.64 3.54 -17.12
C ASN A 171 -1.95 2.06 -16.90
N GLY A 172 -0.93 1.24 -16.64
CA GLY A 172 -1.11 -0.19 -16.36
C GLY A 172 -1.94 -0.43 -15.09
N LEU A 173 -1.66 0.28 -14.00
CA LEU A 173 -2.39 0.17 -12.74
C LEU A 173 -3.85 0.65 -12.87
N GLN A 174 -4.12 1.67 -13.69
CA GLN A 174 -5.47 2.18 -13.95
C GLN A 174 -6.36 1.15 -14.66
N HIS A 175 -5.77 0.19 -15.39
CA HIS A 175 -6.49 -0.96 -15.96
C HIS A 175 -6.74 -2.09 -14.95
N ILE A 176 -6.04 -2.07 -13.81
CA ILE A 176 -6.13 -3.12 -12.79
C ILE A 176 -7.07 -2.71 -11.65
N VAL A 177 -7.01 -1.44 -11.24
CA VAL A 177 -7.74 -0.85 -10.11
C VAL A 177 -8.84 0.09 -10.61
N LEU A 178 -10.01 0.08 -9.93
CA LEU A 178 -11.15 0.92 -10.31
C LEU A 178 -10.98 2.39 -9.90
N LYS A 179 -10.37 2.65 -8.75
CA LYS A 179 -10.11 3.99 -8.22
C LYS A 179 -8.98 4.67 -9.01
N ASP A 180 -9.00 6.00 -9.06
CA ASP A 180 -7.92 6.78 -9.66
C ASP A 180 -6.62 6.57 -8.87
N VAL A 181 -5.58 6.08 -9.56
CA VAL A 181 -4.28 5.77 -8.94
C VAL A 181 -3.36 6.99 -8.89
N LYS A 182 -3.64 8.02 -9.71
CA LYS A 182 -2.76 9.19 -9.86
C LYS A 182 -2.50 9.94 -8.56
N PRO A 183 -3.50 10.23 -7.69
CA PRO A 183 -3.25 10.96 -6.45
C PRO A 183 -2.22 10.29 -5.54
N LYS A 184 -2.17 8.96 -5.50
CA LYS A 184 -1.19 8.20 -4.71
C LYS A 184 0.21 8.20 -5.31
N LEU A 185 0.30 8.25 -6.63
CA LEU A 185 1.57 8.24 -7.35
C LEU A 185 2.14 9.64 -7.58
N GLN A 186 1.39 10.70 -7.28
CA GLN A 186 1.84 12.10 -7.35
C GLN A 186 3.10 12.38 -6.51
N VAL A 187 3.28 11.67 -5.39
CA VAL A 187 4.50 11.78 -4.57
C VAL A 187 5.74 11.34 -5.35
N VAL A 188 5.63 10.31 -6.19
CA VAL A 188 6.71 9.81 -7.04
C VAL A 188 7.03 10.83 -8.12
N GLU A 189 6.01 11.40 -8.76
CA GLU A 189 6.18 12.43 -9.79
C GLU A 189 6.88 13.67 -9.22
N THR A 190 6.45 14.11 -8.03
CA THR A 190 7.06 15.23 -7.31
C THR A 190 8.52 14.93 -6.96
N PHE A 191 8.79 13.71 -6.50
CA PHE A 191 10.15 13.26 -6.18
C PHE A 191 11.07 13.31 -7.41
N ILE A 192 10.62 12.82 -8.56
CA ILE A 192 11.38 12.85 -9.83
C ILE A 192 11.70 14.29 -10.24
N LYS A 193 10.73 15.21 -10.11
CA LYS A 193 10.88 16.63 -10.46
C LYS A 193 11.91 17.38 -9.57
N VAL A 194 11.88 17.14 -8.26
CA VAL A 194 12.69 17.89 -7.27
C VAL A 194 14.15 17.39 -7.19
N ARG A 195 14.49 16.23 -7.77
CA ARG A 195 15.86 15.69 -7.84
C ARG A 195 16.89 16.63 -8.52
N THR A 196 16.44 17.74 -9.11
CA THR A 196 17.24 18.78 -9.77
C THR A 196 18.14 19.62 -8.86
N GLY A 197 18.07 19.48 -7.53
CA GLY A 197 18.81 20.35 -6.59
C GLY A 197 20.27 20.01 -6.25
N TYR A 198 20.78 18.82 -6.58
CA TYR A 198 22.12 18.35 -6.15
C TYR A 198 22.88 17.58 -7.22
N ALA A 199 22.84 18.04 -8.46
CA ALA A 199 23.86 17.67 -9.45
C ALA A 199 25.00 18.70 -9.34
N VAL A 200 25.99 18.41 -8.49
CA VAL A 200 27.35 19.00 -8.55
C VAL A 200 28.24 17.98 -9.24
#